data_AF-A0AAW5DAN0-F1
#
_entry.id   AF-A0AAW5DAN0-F1
#
_cell.length_a   1.000
_cell.length_b   1.000
_cell.length_c   1.000
_cell.angle_alpha   90.00
_cell.angle_beta   90.00
_cell.angle_gamma   90.00
#
_symmetry.space_group_name_H-M   'P 1'
#
loop_
_entity.id
_entity.type
_entity.pdbx_description
1 polymer ?
#
loop_
_entity_poly.entity_id
_entity_poly.type
_entity_poly.pdbx_seq_one_letter_code
_entity_poly.pdbx_strand_id
1 'polypeptide(L)'
;MTVWLSAGIIFTLLSVAYILFKWGNMKVVGVTPVRTFTFIAILFTSGLDVGLIMFPLTEFAGYADISASPEYAFTNPLAIEFGFWGFLIWGFYFLTCFYFCVIEPKVKFFELTVVKFVNNVVIIGTCAFTAFLLLSNLPWYLPSIGDGESVVPAFYLIVFAAIAFAVYSSTSIKYVRILSLTTTWVFIALIVGMWAAAFVFGESQITAYFTNLGLIGGYFANIDNFVLPINEYHEFYLFWWFSWSIMIGQFTSRFVGGLKTYQVMLAMMVIPSIPIAAWFSVLYHYHSAGIPTEGITNLAMVCVGVVFVINSLDSLIRLYTDNLNMTVERIGKGNYIALNIVALSLLTLLFKLDFLQIQWVGALVIAIFFSCFAFILSQKFKSVTAIKTSPKENKIDFTKIENLN
;
A
#
# COMPACT_ATOMS: atom_id res chain seq x y z
N MET A 1 -4.20 8.22 -21.04
CA MET A 1 -3.71 8.20 -19.64
C MET A 1 -2.35 7.52 -19.54
N THR A 2 -2.11 6.47 -20.34
CA THR A 2 -0.88 5.67 -20.39
C THR A 2 0.42 6.46 -20.54
N VAL A 3 0.48 7.47 -21.44
CA VAL A 3 1.68 8.31 -21.63
C VAL A 3 2.01 9.12 -20.36
N TRP A 4 0.98 9.64 -19.69
CA TRP A 4 1.14 10.40 -18.45
C TRP A 4 1.67 9.52 -17.32
N LEU A 5 1.09 8.32 -17.19
CA LEU A 5 1.56 7.31 -16.24
C LEU A 5 3.01 6.91 -16.51
N SER A 6 3.33 6.57 -17.76
CA SER A 6 4.67 6.15 -18.18
C SER A 6 5.72 7.23 -17.87
N ALA A 7 5.38 8.50 -18.14
CA ALA A 7 6.25 9.62 -17.77
C ALA A 7 6.46 9.72 -16.25
N GLY A 8 5.39 9.53 -15.46
CA GLY A 8 5.46 9.50 -13.99
C GLY A 8 6.33 8.36 -13.45
N ILE A 9 6.23 7.17 -14.03
CA ILE A 9 7.05 6.00 -13.66
C ILE A 9 8.52 6.26 -13.97
N ILE A 10 8.83 6.67 -15.21
CA ILE A 10 10.20 6.95 -15.63
C ILE A 10 10.82 8.03 -14.74
N PHE A 11 10.08 9.12 -14.48
CA PHE A 11 10.52 10.16 -13.56
C PHE A 11 10.80 9.62 -12.15
N THR A 12 9.94 8.74 -11.64
CA THR A 12 10.08 8.13 -10.32
C THR A 12 11.34 7.28 -10.25
N LEU A 13 11.56 6.39 -11.22
CA LEU A 13 12.74 5.51 -11.26
C LEU A 13 14.04 6.31 -11.42
N LEU A 14 14.06 7.32 -12.29
CA LEU A 14 15.21 8.22 -12.44
C LEU A 14 15.50 9.00 -11.15
N SER A 15 14.46 9.44 -10.44
CA SER A 15 14.60 10.13 -9.16
C SER A 15 15.17 9.20 -8.08
N VAL A 16 14.70 7.95 -8.02
CA VAL A 16 15.26 6.91 -7.14
C VAL A 16 16.74 6.68 -7.45
N ALA A 17 17.09 6.50 -8.72
CA ALA A 17 18.49 6.33 -9.15
C ALA A 17 19.37 7.51 -8.74
N TYR A 18 18.89 8.75 -8.94
CA TYR A 18 19.61 9.96 -8.52
C TYR A 18 19.77 10.04 -6.99
N ILE A 19 18.73 9.68 -6.22
CA ILE A 19 18.79 9.64 -4.76
C ILE A 19 19.87 8.66 -4.28
N LEU A 20 19.93 7.46 -4.86
CA LEU A 20 20.93 6.46 -4.51
C LEU A 20 22.34 6.91 -4.89
N PHE A 21 22.50 7.50 -6.08
CA PHE A 21 23.78 8.03 -6.53
C PHE A 21 24.33 9.10 -5.58
N LYS A 22 23.47 10.05 -5.17
CA LYS A 22 23.90 11.20 -4.39
C LYS A 22 23.94 10.95 -2.88
N TRP A 23 22.98 10.19 -2.36
CA TRP A 23 22.74 10.04 -0.93
C TRP A 23 22.72 8.58 -0.48
N GLY A 24 23.07 7.60 -1.32
CA GLY A 24 22.94 6.17 -1.02
C GLY A 24 23.47 5.75 0.35
N ASN A 25 24.61 6.31 0.79
CA ASN A 25 25.23 6.01 2.09
C ASN A 25 24.78 6.90 3.26
N MET A 26 23.90 7.88 3.04
CA MET A 26 23.38 8.77 4.08
C MET A 26 22.48 7.98 5.03
N LYS A 27 22.68 8.15 6.35
CA LYS A 27 21.72 7.64 7.34
C LYS A 27 20.46 8.51 7.31
N VAL A 28 19.30 7.87 7.20
CA VAL A 28 17.99 8.51 7.14
C VAL A 28 17.29 8.33 8.48
N VAL A 29 16.86 9.42 9.10
CA VAL A 29 16.23 9.41 10.44
C VAL A 29 14.92 10.20 10.39
N GLY A 30 13.82 9.51 10.66
CA GLY A 30 12.48 10.09 10.75
C GLY A 30 12.26 10.87 12.06
N VAL A 31 11.10 11.53 12.17
CA VAL A 31 10.75 12.35 13.33
C VAL A 31 10.42 11.52 14.59
N THR A 32 9.97 10.28 14.42
CA THR A 32 9.63 9.31 15.47
C THR A 32 10.23 7.95 15.09
N PRO A 33 11.57 7.82 15.10
CA PRO A 33 12.23 6.63 14.58
C PRO A 33 11.86 5.39 15.39
N VAL A 34 11.65 4.27 14.71
CA VAL A 34 11.40 2.95 15.32
C VAL A 34 12.46 1.95 14.88
N ARG A 35 12.52 0.80 15.56
CA ARG A 35 13.40 -0.31 15.15
C ARG A 35 12.97 -0.85 13.79
N THR A 36 13.92 -1.38 13.02
CA THR A 36 13.71 -1.85 11.64
C THR A 36 12.52 -2.80 11.51
N PHE A 37 12.36 -3.77 12.41
CA PHE A 37 11.21 -4.69 12.38
C PHE A 37 9.87 -3.97 12.51
N THR A 38 9.75 -3.01 13.44
CA THR A 38 8.53 -2.21 13.60
C THR A 38 8.31 -1.30 12.38
N PHE A 39 9.36 -0.73 11.81
CA PHE A 39 9.27 0.09 10.59
C PHE A 39 8.70 -0.73 9.43
N ILE A 40 9.20 -1.96 9.23
CA ILE A 40 8.71 -2.88 8.21
C ILE A 40 7.27 -3.28 8.46
N ALA A 41 6.90 -3.62 9.70
CA ALA A 41 5.53 -3.99 10.03
C ALA A 41 4.55 -2.84 9.71
N ILE A 42 4.89 -1.62 10.13
CA ILE A 42 4.10 -0.42 9.82
C ILE A 42 3.99 -0.22 8.30
N LEU A 43 5.10 -0.31 7.57
CA LEU A 43 5.13 -0.19 6.12
C LEU A 43 4.23 -1.23 5.45
N PHE A 44 4.35 -2.49 5.87
CA PHE A 44 3.64 -3.62 5.28
C PHE A 44 2.13 -3.49 5.48
N THR A 45 1.68 -3.16 6.69
CA THR A 45 0.25 -3.09 7.00
C THR A 45 -0.42 -1.77 6.63
N SER A 46 0.36 -0.71 6.37
CA SER A 46 -0.18 0.54 5.82
C SER A 46 -0.17 0.54 4.29
N GLY A 47 0.81 -0.11 3.67
CA GLY A 47 1.03 -0.14 2.21
C GLY A 47 0.33 -1.26 1.46
N LEU A 48 -0.48 -2.08 2.13
CA LEU A 48 -1.28 -3.16 1.52
C LEU A 48 -2.75 -3.09 1.97
N ASP A 49 -3.63 -3.64 1.14
CA ASP A 49 -5.07 -3.63 1.33
C ASP A 49 -5.69 -5.04 1.30
N VAL A 50 -7.03 -5.11 1.22
CA VAL A 50 -7.77 -6.38 1.11
C VAL A 50 -7.48 -7.14 -0.19
N GLY A 51 -7.17 -6.44 -1.30
CA GLY A 51 -6.94 -7.06 -2.59
C GLY A 51 -5.81 -8.09 -2.52
N LEU A 52 -4.75 -7.81 -1.77
CA LEU A 52 -3.64 -8.73 -1.52
C LEU A 52 -4.11 -10.13 -1.07
N ILE A 53 -5.17 -10.19 -0.27
CA ILE A 53 -5.59 -11.44 0.36
C ILE A 53 -6.31 -12.34 -0.64
N MET A 54 -7.09 -11.80 -1.58
CA MET A 54 -8.01 -12.64 -2.36
C MET A 54 -8.05 -12.35 -3.86
N PHE A 55 -7.61 -11.18 -4.34
CA PHE A 55 -7.50 -10.89 -5.78
C PHE A 55 -6.67 -11.92 -6.57
N PRO A 56 -5.55 -12.44 -6.05
CA PRO A 56 -4.78 -13.45 -6.78
C PRO A 56 -5.63 -14.64 -7.23
N LEU A 57 -6.57 -15.10 -6.37
CA LEU A 57 -7.44 -16.24 -6.69
C LEU A 57 -8.42 -15.96 -7.83
N THR A 58 -8.83 -14.70 -8.04
CA THR A 58 -9.68 -14.30 -9.17
C THR A 58 -8.89 -14.02 -10.43
N GLU A 59 -7.63 -13.65 -10.31
CA GLU A 59 -6.84 -13.11 -11.42
C GLU A 59 -5.97 -14.16 -12.11
N PHE A 60 -5.52 -15.21 -11.40
CA PHE A 60 -4.65 -16.24 -11.98
C PHE A 60 -5.20 -16.88 -13.26
N ALA A 61 -6.52 -17.12 -13.31
CA ALA A 61 -7.17 -17.69 -14.50
C ALA A 61 -7.06 -16.76 -15.72
N GLY A 62 -7.23 -15.45 -15.51
CA GLY A 62 -7.11 -14.45 -16.57
C GLY A 62 -5.68 -14.38 -17.12
N TYR A 63 -4.68 -14.46 -16.26
CA TYR A 63 -3.28 -14.48 -16.69
C TYR A 63 -2.89 -15.78 -17.41
N ALA A 64 -3.55 -16.89 -17.09
CA ALA A 64 -3.29 -18.19 -17.71
C ALA A 64 -3.95 -18.32 -19.09
N ASP A 65 -5.04 -17.59 -19.36
CA ASP A 65 -5.72 -17.60 -20.65
C ASP A 65 -4.99 -16.73 -21.67
N ILE A 66 -3.91 -17.27 -22.24
CA ILE A 66 -3.10 -16.60 -23.28
C ILE A 66 -3.89 -16.39 -24.59
N SER A 67 -5.04 -17.04 -24.78
CA SER A 67 -5.89 -16.77 -25.95
C SER A 67 -6.66 -15.46 -25.77
N ALA A 68 -7.18 -15.21 -24.57
CA ALA A 68 -7.88 -13.97 -24.23
C ALA A 68 -6.93 -12.83 -23.83
N SER A 69 -5.78 -13.15 -23.23
CA SER A 69 -4.79 -12.21 -22.71
C SER A 69 -3.36 -12.56 -23.19
N PRO A 70 -3.09 -12.49 -24.51
CA PRO A 70 -1.81 -12.85 -25.09
C PRO A 70 -0.62 -12.04 -24.56
N GLU A 71 -0.87 -10.84 -24.04
CA GLU A 71 0.13 -9.95 -23.45
C GLU A 71 0.82 -10.52 -22.21
N TYR A 72 0.26 -11.54 -21.55
CA TYR A 72 0.87 -12.19 -20.38
C TYR A 72 1.74 -13.40 -20.73
N ALA A 73 1.85 -13.77 -22.01
CA ALA A 73 2.56 -14.96 -22.47
C ALA A 73 4.08 -14.97 -22.17
N PHE A 74 4.66 -13.83 -21.80
CA PHE A 74 6.08 -13.70 -21.52
C PHE A 74 6.51 -14.37 -20.21
N THR A 75 5.57 -14.72 -19.33
CA THR A 75 5.86 -15.41 -18.06
C THR A 75 4.65 -16.22 -17.58
N ASN A 76 4.61 -16.56 -16.29
CA ASN A 76 3.54 -17.35 -15.67
C ASN A 76 2.61 -16.49 -14.80
N PRO A 77 1.37 -16.94 -14.50
CA PRO A 77 0.39 -16.19 -13.71
C PRO A 77 0.90 -15.71 -12.34
N LEU A 78 1.67 -16.54 -11.63
CA LEU A 78 2.20 -16.19 -10.32
C LEU A 78 3.24 -15.06 -10.39
N ALA A 79 4.07 -15.05 -11.42
CA ALA A 79 5.01 -13.96 -11.67
C ALA A 79 4.30 -12.67 -12.11
N ILE A 80 3.22 -12.76 -12.90
CA ILE A 80 2.39 -11.60 -13.27
C ILE A 80 1.82 -10.96 -12.00
N GLU A 81 1.13 -11.75 -11.19
CA GLU A 81 0.51 -11.29 -9.95
C GLU A 81 1.55 -10.72 -8.98
N PHE A 82 2.67 -11.42 -8.76
CA PHE A 82 3.76 -10.89 -7.94
C PHE A 82 4.28 -9.54 -8.47
N GLY A 83 4.38 -9.37 -9.79
CA GLY A 83 4.84 -8.12 -10.40
C GLY A 83 3.90 -6.94 -10.20
N PHE A 84 2.59 -7.20 -10.04
CA PHE A 84 1.59 -6.15 -9.82
C PHE A 84 1.57 -5.64 -8.37
N TRP A 85 2.05 -6.43 -7.40
CA TRP A 85 2.00 -6.10 -5.97
C TRP A 85 3.37 -5.89 -5.30
N GLY A 86 4.39 -6.56 -5.84
CA GLY A 86 5.68 -6.72 -5.21
C GLY A 86 6.77 -5.80 -5.74
N PHE A 87 7.90 -5.85 -5.05
CA PHE A 87 9.21 -5.37 -5.46
C PHE A 87 9.25 -3.94 -6.05
N LEU A 88 9.15 -3.76 -7.38
CA LEU A 88 9.29 -2.44 -8.03
C LEU A 88 8.24 -1.43 -7.58
N ILE A 89 7.01 -1.88 -7.27
CA ILE A 89 5.92 -1.01 -6.81
C ILE A 89 6.32 -0.24 -5.54
N TRP A 90 7.02 -0.92 -4.62
CA TRP A 90 7.52 -0.33 -3.38
C TRP A 90 8.61 0.72 -3.59
N GLY A 91 9.21 0.77 -4.80
CA GLY A 91 10.11 1.84 -5.21
C GLY A 91 9.42 3.21 -5.26
N PHE A 92 8.12 3.25 -5.57
CA PHE A 92 7.32 4.48 -5.53
C PHE A 92 7.22 5.02 -4.11
N TYR A 93 7.05 4.11 -3.14
CA TYR A 93 6.95 4.45 -1.72
C TYR A 93 8.31 4.86 -1.15
N PHE A 94 9.39 4.26 -1.62
CA PHE A 94 10.74 4.69 -1.26
C PHE A 94 11.01 6.14 -1.69
N LEU A 95 10.66 6.52 -2.92
CA LEU A 95 10.87 7.89 -3.42
C LEU A 95 10.23 8.92 -2.48
N THR A 96 8.95 8.74 -2.17
CA THR A 96 8.19 9.66 -1.33
C THR A 96 8.62 9.58 0.14
N CYS A 97 8.95 8.39 0.65
CA CYS A 97 9.50 8.22 2.00
C CYS A 97 10.81 9.01 2.18
N PHE A 98 11.76 8.86 1.24
CA PHE A 98 13.00 9.63 1.26
C PHE A 98 12.74 11.13 1.10
N TYR A 99 11.83 11.51 0.19
CA TYR A 99 11.45 12.90 -0.01
C TYR A 99 10.98 13.55 1.29
N PHE A 100 9.97 12.97 1.97
CA PHE A 100 9.43 13.55 3.20
C PHE A 100 10.41 13.50 4.38
N CYS A 101 11.27 12.49 4.43
CA CYS A 101 12.24 12.35 5.51
C CYS A 101 13.42 13.34 5.38
N VAL A 102 13.92 13.55 4.16
CA VAL A 102 15.21 14.24 3.92
C VAL A 102 15.06 15.54 3.13
N ILE A 103 14.23 15.56 2.08
CA ILE A 103 14.15 16.68 1.12
C ILE A 103 13.12 17.72 1.55
N GLU A 104 11.89 17.30 1.88
CA GLU A 104 10.78 18.17 2.25
C GLU A 104 11.11 19.14 3.39
N PRO A 105 11.85 18.76 4.47
CA PRO A 105 12.24 19.70 5.52
C PRO A 105 13.05 20.92 5.03
N LYS A 106 13.64 20.85 3.83
CA LYS A 106 14.37 21.95 3.18
C LYS A 106 13.57 22.62 2.06
N VAL A 107 12.69 21.88 1.40
CA VAL A 107 11.92 22.36 0.25
C VAL A 107 10.63 23.05 0.69
N LYS A 108 9.90 22.46 1.65
CA LYS A 108 8.62 22.95 2.17
C LYS A 108 7.55 23.11 1.08
N PHE A 109 7.54 22.22 0.09
CA PHE A 109 6.59 22.28 -1.02
C PHE A 109 5.17 21.93 -0.56
N PHE A 110 5.03 20.95 0.33
CA PHE A 110 3.75 20.52 0.87
C PHE A 110 3.22 21.46 1.99
N GLU A 111 4.00 22.46 2.39
CA GLU A 111 3.53 23.57 3.24
C GLU A 111 2.77 24.64 2.42
N LEU A 112 2.91 24.67 1.09
CA LEU A 112 2.18 25.61 0.23
C LEU A 112 0.68 25.29 0.27
N THR A 113 -0.16 26.31 0.50
CA THR A 113 -1.61 26.16 0.71
C THR A 113 -2.30 25.32 -0.37
N VAL A 114 -2.03 25.59 -1.65
CA VAL A 114 -2.66 24.87 -2.77
C VAL A 114 -2.18 23.43 -2.82
N VAL A 115 -0.88 23.18 -2.71
CA VAL A 115 -0.30 21.83 -2.72
C VAL A 115 -0.85 21.02 -1.54
N LYS A 116 -0.89 21.63 -0.36
CA LYS A 116 -1.44 21.02 0.85
C LYS A 116 -2.91 20.63 0.66
N PHE A 117 -3.73 21.51 0.08
CA PHE A 117 -5.12 21.21 -0.23
C PHE A 117 -5.26 20.02 -1.18
N VAL A 118 -4.57 20.07 -2.33
CA VAL A 118 -4.59 19.01 -3.36
C VAL A 118 -4.10 17.68 -2.79
N ASN A 119 -3.03 17.70 -1.99
CA ASN A 119 -2.50 16.51 -1.33
C ASN A 119 -3.53 15.87 -0.39
N ASN A 120 -4.28 16.67 0.37
CA ASN A 120 -5.33 16.12 1.23
C ASN A 120 -6.51 15.56 0.44
N VAL A 121 -6.87 16.15 -0.69
CA VAL A 121 -7.86 15.58 -1.63
C VAL A 121 -7.38 14.20 -2.12
N VAL A 122 -6.11 14.08 -2.50
CA VAL A 122 -5.50 12.80 -2.87
C VAL A 122 -5.61 11.79 -1.74
N ILE A 123 -5.14 12.12 -0.53
CA ILE A 123 -5.13 11.19 0.62
C ILE A 123 -6.54 10.72 0.96
N ILE A 124 -7.50 11.65 1.01
CA ILE A 124 -8.90 11.35 1.34
C ILE A 124 -9.56 10.51 0.24
N GLY A 125 -9.33 10.84 -1.02
CA GLY A 125 -9.82 10.06 -2.16
C GLY A 125 -9.29 8.64 -2.16
N THR A 126 -7.99 8.47 -1.92
CA THR A 126 -7.37 7.16 -1.80
C THR A 126 -7.89 6.36 -0.59
N CYS A 127 -8.16 7.03 0.52
CA CYS A 127 -8.80 6.43 1.71
C CYS A 127 -10.20 5.89 1.41
N ALA A 128 -11.03 6.70 0.77
CA ALA A 128 -12.37 6.28 0.35
C ALA A 128 -12.32 5.14 -0.69
N PHE A 129 -11.35 5.17 -1.62
CA PHE A 129 -11.14 4.09 -2.57
C PHE A 129 -10.84 2.75 -1.89
N THR A 130 -10.07 2.76 -0.80
CA THR A 130 -9.76 1.54 -0.02
C THR A 130 -11.03 0.91 0.57
N ALA A 131 -11.92 1.74 1.13
CA ALA A 131 -13.21 1.28 1.64
C ALA A 131 -14.16 0.82 0.51
N PHE A 132 -14.11 1.48 -0.65
CA PHE A 132 -14.85 1.07 -1.84
C PHE A 132 -14.36 -0.27 -2.38
N LEU A 133 -13.05 -0.50 -2.45
CA LEU A 133 -12.49 -1.78 -2.87
C LEU A 133 -13.01 -2.91 -2.00
N LEU A 134 -13.02 -2.73 -0.67
CA LEU A 134 -13.66 -3.70 0.22
C LEU A 134 -15.13 -3.91 -0.16
N LEU A 135 -15.92 -2.85 -0.29
CA LEU A 135 -17.35 -2.94 -0.63
C LEU A 135 -17.60 -3.70 -1.94
N SER A 136 -16.83 -3.40 -2.98
CA SER A 136 -16.99 -3.97 -4.32
C SER A 136 -16.63 -5.46 -4.39
N ASN A 137 -15.75 -5.92 -3.50
CA ASN A 137 -15.27 -7.31 -3.50
C ASN A 137 -15.94 -8.20 -2.45
N LEU A 138 -16.65 -7.62 -1.47
CA LEU A 138 -17.43 -8.37 -0.48
C LEU A 138 -18.43 -9.39 -1.07
N PRO A 139 -19.12 -9.14 -2.21
CA PRO A 139 -19.98 -10.15 -2.82
C PRO A 139 -19.25 -11.45 -3.14
N TRP A 140 -18.09 -11.34 -3.79
CA TRP A 140 -17.27 -12.50 -4.15
C TRP A 140 -16.55 -13.10 -2.93
N TYR A 141 -16.17 -12.26 -1.96
CA TYR A 141 -15.53 -12.71 -0.74
C TYR A 141 -16.48 -13.47 0.19
N LEU A 142 -17.73 -13.04 0.31
CA LEU A 142 -18.75 -13.62 1.19
C LEU A 142 -19.99 -14.01 0.37
N PRO A 143 -19.88 -14.98 -0.55
CA PRO A 143 -20.98 -15.35 -1.44
C PRO A 143 -22.17 -15.93 -0.66
N SER A 144 -21.95 -16.46 0.55
CA SER A 144 -23.01 -16.98 1.44
C SER A 144 -23.96 -15.91 1.99
N ILE A 145 -23.60 -14.62 1.93
CA ILE A 145 -24.42 -13.50 2.41
C ILE A 145 -25.28 -12.91 1.28
N GLY A 146 -24.94 -13.18 0.01
CA GLY A 146 -25.61 -12.62 -1.17
C GLY A 146 -25.74 -13.64 -2.30
N ASP A 147 -25.69 -13.15 -3.53
CA ASP A 147 -25.67 -13.93 -4.78
C ASP A 147 -24.25 -14.13 -5.33
N GLY A 148 -23.22 -13.63 -4.63
CA GLY A 148 -21.82 -13.65 -5.08
C GLY A 148 -21.41 -12.51 -6.02
N GLU A 149 -22.36 -11.68 -6.46
CA GLU A 149 -22.12 -10.66 -7.50
C GLU A 149 -22.59 -9.26 -7.06
N SER A 150 -23.77 -9.19 -6.44
CA SER A 150 -24.45 -7.96 -6.07
C SER A 150 -24.07 -7.47 -4.68
N VAL A 151 -23.96 -6.14 -4.54
CA VAL A 151 -23.74 -5.52 -3.23
C VAL A 151 -25.05 -5.45 -2.44
N VAL A 152 -25.16 -6.24 -1.38
CA VAL A 152 -26.34 -6.27 -0.48
C VAL A 152 -26.16 -5.36 0.76
N PRO A 153 -27.25 -4.97 1.46
CA PRO A 153 -27.18 -4.11 2.65
C PRO A 153 -26.19 -4.55 3.74
N ALA A 154 -26.00 -5.87 3.93
CA ALA A 154 -25.06 -6.40 4.89
C ALA A 154 -23.60 -5.98 4.59
N PHE A 155 -23.21 -5.86 3.33
CA PHE A 155 -21.86 -5.43 2.95
C PHE A 155 -21.61 -3.96 3.28
N TYR A 156 -22.62 -3.10 3.13
CA TYR A 156 -22.54 -1.71 3.59
C TYR A 156 -22.32 -1.63 5.10
N LEU A 157 -22.94 -2.50 5.89
CA LEU A 157 -22.73 -2.57 7.34
C LEU A 157 -21.31 -3.01 7.70
N ILE A 158 -20.75 -4.01 6.99
CA ILE A 158 -19.37 -4.47 7.19
C ILE A 158 -18.39 -3.32 6.91
N VAL A 159 -18.56 -2.63 5.78
CA VAL A 159 -17.69 -1.50 5.39
C VAL A 159 -17.84 -0.33 6.36
N PHE A 160 -19.08 0.00 6.77
CA PHE A 160 -19.33 1.01 7.77
C PHE A 160 -18.64 0.68 9.11
N ALA A 161 -18.71 -0.58 9.55
CA ALA A 161 -18.04 -1.03 10.77
C ALA A 161 -16.51 -0.93 10.64
N ALA A 162 -15.94 -1.31 9.48
CA ALA A 162 -14.51 -1.17 9.20
C ALA A 162 -14.06 0.31 9.25
N ILE A 163 -14.81 1.21 8.62
CA ILE A 163 -14.58 2.66 8.67
C ILE A 163 -14.67 3.16 10.12
N ALA A 164 -15.73 2.80 10.85
CA ALA A 164 -15.93 3.27 12.22
C ALA A 164 -14.81 2.80 13.17
N PHE A 165 -14.37 1.55 13.04
CA PHE A 165 -13.26 1.03 13.82
C PHE A 165 -11.94 1.72 13.46
N ALA A 166 -11.66 1.93 12.16
CA ALA A 166 -10.48 2.66 11.71
C ALA A 166 -10.45 4.10 12.22
N VAL A 167 -11.59 4.82 12.17
CA VAL A 167 -11.72 6.18 12.71
C VAL A 167 -11.56 6.21 14.23
N TYR A 168 -12.08 5.21 14.95
CA TYR A 168 -11.88 5.11 16.38
C TYR A 168 -10.41 4.87 16.72
N SER A 169 -9.78 3.90 16.04
CA SER A 169 -8.36 3.60 16.18
C SER A 169 -7.52 4.83 15.84
N SER A 170 -7.92 5.63 14.85
CA SER A 170 -7.17 6.81 14.41
C SER A 170 -7.10 7.92 15.46
N THR A 171 -7.88 7.84 16.53
CA THR A 171 -7.87 8.81 17.64
C THR A 171 -6.63 8.79 18.53
N SER A 172 -5.83 7.71 18.55
CA SER A 172 -4.59 7.66 19.34
C SER A 172 -3.49 6.86 18.65
N ILE A 173 -2.28 7.40 18.62
CA ILE A 173 -1.15 6.83 17.87
C ILE A 173 -0.67 5.47 18.40
N LYS A 174 -0.96 5.16 19.67
CA LYS A 174 -0.64 3.87 20.29
C LYS A 174 -1.22 2.69 19.52
N TYR A 175 -2.40 2.87 18.92
CA TYR A 175 -3.06 1.80 18.19
C TYR A 175 -2.31 1.43 16.90
N VAL A 176 -1.61 2.35 16.25
CA VAL A 176 -0.83 2.06 15.01
C VAL A 176 0.14 0.91 15.23
N ARG A 177 0.96 0.99 16.28
CA ARG A 177 2.00 -0.02 16.53
C ARG A 177 1.38 -1.38 16.84
N ILE A 178 0.37 -1.41 17.71
CA ILE A 178 -0.30 -2.64 18.12
C ILE A 178 -1.00 -3.27 16.93
N LEU A 179 -1.79 -2.49 16.20
CA LEU A 179 -2.57 -2.96 15.06
C LEU A 179 -1.65 -3.46 13.94
N SER A 180 -0.58 -2.73 13.61
CA SER A 180 0.39 -3.14 12.58
C SER A 180 1.09 -4.47 12.94
N LEU A 181 1.54 -4.62 14.20
CA LEU A 181 2.20 -5.85 14.64
C LEU A 181 1.23 -7.03 14.67
N THR A 182 0.04 -6.85 15.24
CA THR A 182 -0.98 -7.91 15.30
C THR A 182 -1.41 -8.34 13.90
N THR A 183 -1.61 -7.39 12.98
CA THR A 183 -2.02 -7.67 11.60
C THR A 183 -0.94 -8.42 10.84
N THR A 184 0.33 -8.06 11.03
CA THR A 184 1.46 -8.81 10.47
C THR A 184 1.44 -10.27 10.95
N TRP A 185 1.24 -10.51 12.25
CA TRP A 185 1.20 -11.87 12.79
C TRP A 185 -0.03 -12.66 12.34
N VAL A 186 -1.19 -12.01 12.26
CA VAL A 186 -2.42 -12.62 11.75
C VAL A 186 -2.26 -13.01 10.27
N PHE A 187 -1.57 -12.19 9.47
CA PHE A 187 -1.25 -12.54 8.09
C PHE A 187 -0.29 -13.71 7.99
N ILE A 188 0.78 -13.73 8.79
CA ILE A 188 1.72 -14.86 8.84
C ILE A 188 0.97 -16.14 9.26
N ALA A 189 0.07 -16.04 10.24
CA ALA A 189 -0.75 -17.16 10.68
C ALA A 189 -1.69 -17.67 9.57
N LEU A 190 -2.25 -16.76 8.75
CA LEU A 190 -3.06 -17.13 7.58
C LEU A 190 -2.22 -17.88 6.54
N ILE A 191 -1.03 -17.37 6.20
CA ILE A 191 -0.10 -18.04 5.26
C ILE A 191 0.24 -19.44 5.77
N VAL A 192 0.71 -19.55 7.01
CA VAL A 192 1.12 -20.83 7.61
C VAL A 192 -0.07 -21.78 7.75
N GLY A 193 -1.24 -21.28 8.13
CA GLY A 193 -2.45 -22.06 8.29
C GLY A 193 -2.92 -22.68 6.97
N MET A 194 -3.00 -21.90 5.91
CA MET A 194 -3.38 -22.40 4.58
C MET A 194 -2.29 -23.28 3.96
N TRP A 195 -1.01 -22.93 4.15
CA TRP A 195 0.09 -23.80 3.77
C TRP A 195 -0.01 -25.16 4.46
N ALA A 196 -0.20 -25.20 5.78
CA ALA A 196 -0.32 -26.45 6.51
C ALA A 196 -1.57 -27.24 6.09
N ALA A 197 -2.69 -26.57 5.87
CA ALA A 197 -3.93 -27.19 5.40
C ALA A 197 -3.75 -27.89 4.05
N ALA A 198 -3.02 -27.30 3.11
CA ALA A 198 -2.77 -27.92 1.81
C ALA A 198 -1.68 -29.00 1.84
N PHE A 199 -0.54 -28.74 2.52
CA PHE A 199 0.68 -29.53 2.36
C PHE A 199 1.05 -30.45 3.53
N VAL A 200 0.47 -30.23 4.73
CA VAL A 200 0.72 -31.06 5.92
C VAL A 200 -0.47 -31.96 6.21
N PHE A 201 -1.66 -31.38 6.21
CA PHE A 201 -2.92 -32.09 6.48
C PHE A 201 -3.67 -32.50 5.21
N GLY A 202 -3.35 -31.87 4.08
CA GLY A 202 -3.92 -32.17 2.77
C GLY A 202 -3.08 -33.17 1.98
N GLU A 203 -3.53 -33.45 0.76
CA GLU A 203 -2.91 -34.44 -0.12
C GLU A 203 -1.75 -33.87 -0.97
N SER A 204 -1.50 -32.56 -0.88
CA SER A 204 -0.50 -31.90 -1.73
C SER A 204 0.92 -32.16 -1.25
N GLN A 205 1.83 -32.43 -2.17
CA GLN A 205 3.24 -32.58 -1.83
C GLN A 205 3.89 -31.23 -1.48
N ILE A 206 4.68 -31.19 -0.40
CA ILE A 206 5.43 -29.98 0.01
C ILE A 206 6.33 -29.45 -1.13
N THR A 207 6.85 -30.32 -1.99
CA THR A 207 7.66 -29.95 -3.17
C THR A 207 6.90 -29.08 -4.17
N ALA A 208 5.58 -29.22 -4.26
CA ALA A 208 4.75 -28.38 -5.13
C ALA A 208 4.77 -26.91 -4.69
N TYR A 209 4.76 -26.63 -3.39
CA TYR A 209 4.90 -25.27 -2.86
C TYR A 209 6.22 -24.62 -3.30
N PHE A 210 7.34 -25.33 -3.16
CA PHE A 210 8.65 -24.82 -3.57
C PHE A 210 8.77 -24.65 -5.09
N THR A 211 8.09 -25.51 -5.86
CA THR A 211 7.99 -25.37 -7.31
C THR A 211 7.25 -24.08 -7.66
N ASN A 212 6.10 -23.82 -7.02
CA ASN A 212 5.33 -22.59 -7.20
C ASN A 212 6.13 -21.35 -6.78
N LEU A 213 6.79 -21.38 -5.63
CA LEU A 213 7.71 -20.30 -5.22
C LEU A 213 8.78 -20.02 -6.29
N GLY A 214 9.29 -21.07 -6.95
CA GLY A 214 10.26 -20.94 -8.04
C GLY A 214 9.72 -20.16 -9.25
N LEU A 215 8.41 -20.21 -9.51
CA LEU A 215 7.78 -19.50 -10.62
C LEU A 215 7.88 -17.97 -10.48
N ILE A 216 8.02 -17.45 -9.25
CA ILE A 216 8.28 -16.02 -9.00
C ILE A 216 9.60 -15.57 -9.68
N GLY A 217 10.54 -16.48 -9.91
CA GLY A 217 11.74 -16.21 -10.72
C GLY A 217 11.41 -15.63 -12.10
N GLY A 218 10.25 -15.97 -12.67
CA GLY A 218 9.76 -15.41 -13.93
C GLY A 218 9.54 -13.90 -13.90
N TYR A 219 9.27 -13.31 -12.73
CA TYR A 219 9.21 -11.84 -12.56
C TYR A 219 10.59 -11.22 -12.76
N PHE A 220 11.60 -11.74 -12.05
CA PHE A 220 12.96 -11.19 -12.11
C PHE A 220 13.62 -11.42 -13.48
N ALA A 221 13.28 -12.51 -14.17
CA ALA A 221 13.75 -12.78 -15.52
C ALA A 221 13.19 -11.81 -16.57
N ASN A 222 12.02 -11.21 -16.31
CA ASN A 222 11.29 -10.34 -17.25
C ASN A 222 10.94 -8.98 -16.63
N ILE A 223 11.77 -8.49 -15.71
CA ILE A 223 11.47 -7.30 -14.89
C ILE A 223 11.20 -6.05 -15.72
N ASP A 224 11.80 -5.96 -16.90
CA ASP A 224 11.62 -4.90 -17.88
C ASP A 224 10.16 -4.78 -18.38
N ASN A 225 9.46 -5.91 -18.53
CA ASN A 225 8.06 -5.94 -18.95
C ASN A 225 7.11 -5.37 -17.88
N PHE A 226 7.52 -5.35 -16.61
CA PHE A 226 6.72 -4.84 -15.49
C PHE A 226 6.94 -3.35 -15.22
N VAL A 227 7.88 -2.69 -15.90
CA VAL A 227 8.18 -1.27 -15.63
C VAL A 227 7.06 -0.37 -16.15
N LEU A 228 6.60 -0.61 -17.38
CA LEU A 228 5.55 0.19 -18.01
C LEU A 228 4.25 -0.61 -18.11
N PRO A 229 3.09 0.05 -18.33
CA PRO A 229 1.81 -0.65 -18.47
C PRO A 229 1.86 -1.71 -19.57
N ILE A 230 1.45 -2.94 -19.23
CA ILE A 230 1.38 -4.08 -20.16
C ILE A 230 0.09 -3.97 -20.97
N ASN A 231 -1.01 -3.63 -20.28
CA ASN A 231 -2.35 -3.40 -20.80
C ASN A 231 -3.10 -2.42 -19.87
N GLU A 232 -4.40 -2.20 -20.12
CA GLU A 232 -5.24 -1.30 -19.31
C GLU A 232 -5.39 -1.78 -17.85
N TYR A 233 -5.29 -3.08 -17.60
CA TYR A 233 -5.41 -3.63 -16.26
C TYR A 233 -4.16 -3.40 -15.41
N HIS A 234 -2.98 -3.61 -15.99
CA HIS A 234 -1.73 -3.20 -15.36
C HIS A 234 -1.67 -1.67 -15.18
N GLU A 235 -2.19 -0.89 -16.14
CA GLU A 235 -2.31 0.57 -16.03
C GLU A 235 -3.14 0.98 -14.80
N PHE A 236 -4.26 0.30 -14.53
CA PHE A 236 -5.07 0.51 -13.33
C PHE A 236 -4.27 0.30 -12.04
N TYR A 237 -3.56 -0.83 -11.91
CA TYR A 237 -2.73 -1.13 -10.74
C TYR A 237 -1.65 -0.07 -10.53
N LEU A 238 -0.95 0.32 -11.59
CA LEU A 238 0.09 1.35 -11.50
C LEU A 238 -0.47 2.70 -11.05
N PHE A 239 -1.62 3.14 -11.57
CA PHE A 239 -2.27 4.35 -11.08
C PHE A 239 -2.71 4.24 -9.63
N TRP A 240 -3.24 3.09 -9.23
CA TRP A 240 -3.60 2.81 -7.87
C TRP A 240 -2.38 2.94 -6.95
N TRP A 241 -1.23 2.34 -7.27
CA TRP A 241 -0.01 2.50 -6.48
C TRP A 241 0.53 3.93 -6.47
N PHE A 242 0.41 4.67 -7.58
CA PHE A 242 0.72 6.09 -7.58
C PHE A 242 -0.16 6.88 -6.61
N SER A 243 -1.46 6.61 -6.57
CA SER A 243 -2.40 7.26 -5.65
C SER A 243 -2.06 7.02 -4.18
N TRP A 244 -1.39 5.90 -3.87
CA TRP A 244 -0.91 5.54 -2.53
C TRP A 244 0.45 6.16 -2.20
N SER A 245 1.26 6.45 -3.22
CA SER A 245 2.68 6.72 -3.07
C SER A 245 3.03 7.86 -2.12
N ILE A 246 2.43 9.05 -2.28
CA ILE A 246 2.72 10.21 -1.42
C ILE A 246 2.42 9.88 0.03
N MET A 247 1.31 9.21 0.26
CA MET A 247 0.75 8.99 1.57
C MET A 247 1.49 7.90 2.34
N ILE A 248 1.78 6.76 1.72
CA ILE A 248 2.62 5.72 2.32
C ILE A 248 4.02 6.29 2.61
N GLY A 249 4.59 7.05 1.67
CA GLY A 249 5.88 7.71 1.89
C GLY A 249 5.85 8.71 3.05
N GLN A 250 4.86 9.60 3.07
CA GLN A 250 4.74 10.62 4.10
C GLN A 250 4.57 9.99 5.49
N PHE A 251 3.74 8.95 5.60
CA PHE A 251 3.51 8.24 6.86
C PHE A 251 4.77 7.48 7.31
N THR A 252 5.34 6.66 6.44
CA THR A 252 6.50 5.80 6.76
C THR A 252 7.78 6.60 7.00
N SER A 253 7.93 7.77 6.36
CA SER A 253 9.07 8.68 6.57
C SER A 253 9.27 9.08 8.04
N ARG A 254 8.18 9.09 8.83
CA ARG A 254 8.21 9.42 10.26
C ARG A 254 9.00 8.40 11.07
N PHE A 255 9.04 7.15 10.61
CA PHE A 255 9.47 5.99 11.41
C PHE A 255 10.85 5.45 11.04
N VAL A 256 11.53 6.01 10.04
CA VAL A 256 12.84 5.50 9.58
C VAL A 256 13.89 5.60 10.69
N GLY A 257 14.49 4.47 11.06
CA GLY A 257 15.30 4.29 12.27
C GLY A 257 16.82 4.47 12.13
N GLY A 258 17.31 5.22 11.14
CA GLY A 258 18.76 5.44 10.95
C GLY A 258 19.46 4.50 9.96
N LEU A 259 18.68 3.76 9.16
CA LEU A 259 19.19 2.98 8.03
C LEU A 259 19.85 3.89 6.99
N LYS A 260 20.87 3.39 6.29
CA LYS A 260 21.39 4.08 5.10
C LYS A 260 20.33 4.14 4.01
N THR A 261 20.36 5.15 3.14
CA THR A 261 19.37 5.33 2.08
C THR A 261 19.17 4.08 1.21
N TYR A 262 20.25 3.40 0.78
CA TYR A 262 20.10 2.14 0.02
C TYR A 262 19.48 1.01 0.87
N GLN A 263 19.72 1.00 2.19
CA GLN A 263 19.12 0.02 3.11
C GLN A 263 17.64 0.29 3.30
N VAL A 264 17.21 1.57 3.34
CA VAL A 264 15.79 1.93 3.37
C VAL A 264 15.11 1.42 2.10
N MET A 265 15.70 1.66 0.92
CA MET A 265 15.16 1.14 -0.35
C MET A 265 15.01 -0.38 -0.32
N LEU A 266 16.07 -1.11 0.04
CA LEU A 266 16.02 -2.57 0.11
C LEU A 266 15.01 -3.06 1.15
N ALA A 267 14.92 -2.40 2.31
CA ALA A 267 13.95 -2.76 3.33
C ALA A 267 12.50 -2.57 2.84
N MET A 268 12.25 -1.53 2.03
CA MET A 268 10.92 -1.27 1.49
C MET A 268 10.57 -2.18 0.32
N MET A 269 11.52 -2.51 -0.56
CA MET A 269 11.26 -3.34 -1.73
C MET A 269 11.28 -4.83 -1.44
N VAL A 270 12.25 -5.31 -0.67
CA VAL A 270 12.47 -6.76 -0.50
C VAL A 270 11.61 -7.32 0.61
N ILE A 271 11.54 -6.65 1.76
CA ILE A 271 10.98 -7.28 2.96
C ILE A 271 9.46 -7.45 2.87
N PRO A 272 8.68 -6.46 2.41
CA PRO A 272 7.26 -6.67 2.09
C PRO A 272 7.03 -7.73 1.01
N SER A 273 7.94 -7.86 0.05
CA SER A 273 7.78 -8.81 -1.05
C SER A 273 7.92 -10.27 -0.63
N ILE A 274 8.64 -10.57 0.45
CA ILE A 274 8.82 -11.94 0.95
C ILE A 274 7.49 -12.58 1.39
N PRO A 275 6.70 -12.00 2.32
CA PRO A 275 5.42 -12.56 2.70
C PRO A 275 4.39 -12.52 1.55
N ILE A 276 4.47 -11.55 0.63
CA ILE A 276 3.65 -11.53 -0.59
C ILE A 276 3.96 -12.75 -1.47
N ALA A 277 5.24 -13.00 -1.75
CA ALA A 277 5.70 -14.15 -2.51
C ALA A 277 5.25 -15.48 -1.89
N ALA A 278 5.40 -15.60 -0.56
CA ALA A 278 4.95 -16.78 0.18
C ALA A 278 3.43 -16.96 0.07
N TRP A 279 2.67 -15.89 0.29
CA TRP A 279 1.21 -15.91 0.23
C TRP A 279 0.68 -16.25 -1.16
N PHE A 280 1.17 -15.57 -2.21
CA PHE A 280 0.73 -15.81 -3.57
C PHE A 280 1.09 -17.21 -4.05
N SER A 281 2.21 -17.78 -3.58
CA SER A 281 2.56 -19.17 -3.89
C SER A 281 1.61 -20.18 -3.24
N VAL A 282 1.10 -19.87 -2.03
CA VAL A 282 0.03 -20.66 -1.41
C VAL A 282 -1.25 -20.53 -2.23
N LEU A 283 -1.70 -19.31 -2.55
CA LEU A 283 -2.94 -19.10 -3.31
C LEU A 283 -2.87 -19.73 -4.71
N TYR A 284 -1.74 -19.60 -5.39
CA TYR A 284 -1.53 -20.21 -6.71
C TYR A 284 -1.58 -21.73 -6.63
N HIS A 285 -1.10 -22.33 -5.54
CA HIS A 285 -1.28 -23.77 -5.32
C HIS A 285 -2.75 -24.14 -5.17
N TYR A 286 -3.51 -23.41 -4.35
CA TYR A 286 -4.95 -23.65 -4.18
C TYR A 286 -5.70 -23.54 -5.52
N HIS A 287 -5.37 -22.52 -6.32
CA HIS A 287 -5.92 -22.33 -7.65
C HIS A 287 -5.56 -23.46 -8.61
N SER A 288 -4.27 -23.75 -8.80
CA SER A 288 -3.78 -24.73 -9.78
C SER A 288 -4.12 -26.17 -9.42
N ALA A 289 -4.23 -26.50 -8.13
CA ALA A 289 -4.65 -27.81 -7.65
C ALA A 289 -6.18 -27.94 -7.54
N GLY A 290 -6.95 -26.89 -7.83
CA GLY A 290 -8.42 -26.92 -7.74
C GLY A 290 -8.94 -27.11 -6.32
N ILE A 291 -8.19 -26.66 -5.31
CA ILE A 291 -8.57 -26.81 -3.90
C ILE A 291 -9.57 -25.70 -3.56
N PRO A 292 -10.83 -26.03 -3.19
CA PRO A 292 -11.82 -25.03 -2.83
C PRO A 292 -11.42 -24.31 -1.54
N THR A 293 -11.67 -23.00 -1.50
CA THR A 293 -11.41 -22.16 -0.31
C THR A 293 -12.65 -21.93 0.54
N GLU A 294 -13.79 -22.53 0.19
CA GLU A 294 -15.08 -22.32 0.85
C GLU A 294 -15.06 -22.66 2.35
N GLY A 295 -15.94 -22.02 3.12
CA GLY A 295 -16.07 -22.24 4.55
C GLY A 295 -15.03 -21.48 5.38
N ILE A 296 -14.33 -22.19 6.27
CA ILE A 296 -13.47 -21.58 7.30
C ILE A 296 -12.27 -20.84 6.65
N THR A 297 -11.71 -21.38 5.56
CA THR A 297 -10.57 -20.77 4.87
C THR A 297 -10.93 -19.41 4.28
N ASN A 298 -12.05 -19.34 3.56
CA ASN A 298 -12.58 -18.08 3.03
C ASN A 298 -12.86 -17.10 4.17
N LEU A 299 -13.56 -17.52 5.24
CA LEU A 299 -13.85 -16.64 6.36
C LEU A 299 -12.57 -16.08 7.01
N ALA A 300 -11.53 -16.91 7.17
CA ALA A 300 -10.25 -16.47 7.68
C ALA A 300 -9.61 -15.42 6.78
N MET A 301 -9.58 -15.65 5.45
CA MET A 301 -9.10 -14.67 4.48
C MET A 301 -9.84 -13.34 4.58
N VAL A 302 -11.18 -13.37 4.63
CA VAL A 302 -12.00 -12.16 4.75
C VAL A 302 -11.72 -11.42 6.06
N CYS A 303 -11.63 -12.13 7.19
CA CYS A 303 -11.31 -11.52 8.47
C CYS A 303 -9.95 -10.83 8.45
N VAL A 304 -8.91 -11.49 7.92
CA VAL A 304 -7.58 -10.88 7.77
C VAL A 304 -7.66 -9.67 6.84
N GLY A 305 -8.33 -9.79 5.70
CA GLY A 305 -8.52 -8.71 4.74
C GLY A 305 -9.18 -7.46 5.33
N VAL A 306 -10.25 -7.62 6.12
CA VAL A 306 -10.91 -6.52 6.84
C VAL A 306 -9.94 -5.87 7.84
N VAL A 307 -9.12 -6.65 8.55
CA VAL A 307 -8.10 -6.10 9.45
C VAL A 307 -7.07 -5.27 8.68
N PHE A 308 -6.62 -5.69 7.49
CA PHE A 308 -5.72 -4.88 6.64
C PHE A 308 -6.38 -3.55 6.23
N VAL A 309 -7.63 -3.58 5.80
CA VAL A 309 -8.38 -2.36 5.45
C VAL A 309 -8.45 -1.41 6.64
N ILE A 310 -8.76 -1.93 7.83
CA ILE A 310 -8.78 -1.12 9.05
C ILE A 310 -7.43 -0.45 9.31
N ASN A 311 -6.30 -1.17 9.17
CA ASN A 311 -4.96 -0.59 9.36
C ASN A 311 -4.62 0.50 8.35
N SER A 312 -4.96 0.23 7.08
CA SER A 312 -4.73 1.17 6.00
C SER A 312 -5.54 2.44 6.25
N LEU A 313 -6.86 2.31 6.48
CA LEU A 313 -7.75 3.43 6.81
C LEU A 313 -7.28 4.19 8.07
N ASP A 314 -6.87 3.49 9.13
CA ASP A 314 -6.35 4.11 10.34
C ASP A 314 -5.17 5.05 10.06
N SER A 315 -4.19 4.57 9.31
CA SER A 315 -2.98 5.32 8.94
C SER A 315 -3.33 6.54 8.07
N LEU A 316 -4.26 6.33 7.13
CA LEU A 316 -4.78 7.34 6.21
C LEU A 316 -5.50 8.48 6.93
N ILE A 317 -6.40 8.12 7.84
CA ILE A 317 -7.21 9.07 8.60
C ILE A 317 -6.31 9.96 9.45
N ARG A 318 -5.33 9.38 10.16
CA ARG A 318 -4.34 10.17 10.89
C ARG A 318 -3.60 11.13 9.98
N LEU A 319 -3.15 10.65 8.82
CA LEU A 319 -2.33 11.48 7.93
C LEU A 319 -3.08 12.72 7.44
N TYR A 320 -4.31 12.58 6.92
CA TYR A 320 -5.03 13.75 6.42
C TYR A 320 -5.59 14.62 7.57
N THR A 321 -5.98 14.02 8.71
CA THR A 321 -6.44 14.82 9.86
C THR A 321 -5.30 15.63 10.49
N ASP A 322 -4.10 15.06 10.60
CA ASP A 322 -2.88 15.79 11.00
C ASP A 322 -2.61 16.95 10.02
N ASN A 323 -2.61 16.66 8.71
CA ASN A 323 -2.33 17.64 7.68
C ASN A 323 -3.35 18.80 7.71
N LEU A 324 -4.65 18.50 7.83
CA LEU A 324 -5.72 19.50 7.91
C LEU A 324 -5.84 20.18 9.28
N ASN A 325 -5.02 19.78 10.25
CA ASN A 325 -5.11 20.21 11.64
C ASN A 325 -6.53 19.96 12.21
N MET A 326 -7.09 18.79 11.93
CA MET A 326 -8.38 18.29 12.42
C MET A 326 -8.16 17.19 13.47
N THR A 327 -7.26 17.43 14.43
CA THR A 327 -6.89 16.43 15.44
C THR A 327 -7.94 16.35 16.56
N VAL A 328 -7.92 15.25 17.32
CA VAL A 328 -8.84 15.03 18.44
C VAL A 328 -8.74 16.15 19.47
N GLU A 329 -7.54 16.67 19.73
CA GLU A 329 -7.29 17.77 20.68
C GLU A 329 -7.97 19.06 20.24
N ARG A 330 -8.06 19.31 18.92
CA ARG A 330 -8.59 20.56 18.37
C ARG A 330 -10.10 20.56 18.22
N ILE A 331 -10.66 19.50 17.64
CA ILE A 331 -12.10 19.45 17.29
C ILE A 331 -12.93 18.61 18.27
N GLY A 332 -12.28 17.90 19.19
CA GLY A 332 -12.92 17.00 20.15
C GLY A 332 -13.22 15.62 19.54
N LYS A 333 -13.15 14.57 20.37
CA LYS A 333 -13.29 13.17 19.95
C LYS A 333 -14.62 12.87 19.23
N GLY A 334 -15.73 13.43 19.71
CA GLY A 334 -17.06 13.20 19.11
C GLY A 334 -17.14 13.74 17.67
N ASN A 335 -16.73 14.99 17.47
CA ASN A 335 -16.72 15.62 16.14
C ASN A 335 -15.71 14.94 15.20
N TYR A 336 -14.54 14.58 15.73
CA TYR A 336 -13.54 13.83 14.97
C TYR A 336 -14.13 12.53 14.42
N ILE A 337 -14.80 11.74 15.27
CA ILE A 337 -15.38 10.46 14.86
C ILE A 337 -16.51 10.70 13.85
N ALA A 338 -17.46 11.59 14.16
CA ALA A 338 -18.63 11.83 13.31
C ALA A 338 -18.24 12.36 11.92
N LEU A 339 -17.38 13.37 11.84
CA LEU A 339 -16.97 13.98 10.57
C LEU A 339 -16.24 12.99 9.66
N ASN A 340 -15.31 12.22 10.21
CA ASN A 340 -14.53 11.26 9.42
C ASN A 340 -15.39 10.08 8.95
N ILE A 341 -16.28 9.54 9.80
CA ILE A 341 -17.20 8.47 9.39
C ILE A 341 -18.11 8.96 8.26
N VAL A 342 -18.72 10.14 8.40
CA VAL A 342 -19.62 10.69 7.38
C VAL A 342 -18.87 10.94 6.07
N ALA A 343 -17.72 11.62 6.14
CA ALA A 343 -16.93 11.94 4.95
C ALA A 343 -16.50 10.67 4.20
N LEU A 344 -15.92 9.69 4.89
CA LEU A 344 -15.46 8.45 4.25
C LEU A 344 -16.61 7.61 3.72
N SER A 345 -17.71 7.51 4.44
CA SER A 345 -18.89 6.76 3.97
C SER A 345 -19.46 7.38 2.69
N LEU A 346 -19.62 8.71 2.65
CA LEU A 346 -20.14 9.41 1.45
C LEU A 346 -19.19 9.28 0.26
N LEU A 347 -17.89 9.47 0.48
CA LEU A 347 -16.90 9.35 -0.60
C LEU A 347 -16.79 7.90 -1.12
N THR A 348 -16.93 6.91 -0.24
CA THR A 348 -17.00 5.49 -0.64
C THR A 348 -18.17 5.25 -1.59
N LEU A 349 -19.33 5.86 -1.30
CA LEU A 349 -20.49 5.79 -2.20
C LEU A 349 -20.24 6.52 -3.52
N LEU A 350 -19.52 7.63 -3.54
CA LEU A 350 -19.17 8.32 -4.79
C LEU A 350 -18.30 7.46 -5.71
N PHE A 351 -17.35 6.69 -5.17
CA PHE A 351 -16.64 5.68 -5.94
C PHE A 351 -17.57 4.57 -6.45
N LYS A 352 -18.48 4.07 -5.60
CA LYS A 352 -19.45 3.02 -5.99
C LYS A 352 -20.41 3.45 -7.10
N LEU A 353 -20.67 4.74 -7.20
CA LEU A 353 -21.52 5.39 -8.21
C LEU A 353 -20.73 5.91 -9.43
N ASP A 354 -19.44 5.55 -9.54
CA ASP A 354 -18.54 5.92 -10.64
C ASP A 354 -18.31 7.43 -10.81
N PHE A 355 -18.61 8.24 -9.78
CA PHE A 355 -18.28 9.68 -9.77
C PHE A 355 -16.78 9.95 -9.57
N LEU A 356 -16.04 8.96 -9.09
CA LEU A 356 -14.60 9.03 -8.82
C LEU A 356 -13.89 7.80 -9.37
N GLN A 357 -12.69 8.00 -9.92
CA GLN A 357 -11.83 6.94 -10.41
C GLN A 357 -10.44 7.06 -9.81
N ILE A 358 -9.84 5.93 -9.41
CA ILE A 358 -8.51 5.94 -8.78
C ILE A 358 -7.42 6.42 -9.75
N GLN A 359 -7.63 6.22 -11.05
CA GLN A 359 -6.76 6.71 -12.12
C GLN A 359 -6.63 8.24 -12.10
N TRP A 360 -7.70 8.96 -11.76
CA TRP A 360 -7.65 10.43 -11.65
C TRP A 360 -6.82 10.86 -10.44
N VAL A 361 -6.94 10.16 -9.32
CA VAL A 361 -6.13 10.40 -8.12
C VAL A 361 -4.66 10.10 -8.40
N GLY A 362 -4.35 8.97 -9.04
CA GLY A 362 -2.99 8.62 -9.45
C GLY A 362 -2.38 9.63 -10.42
N ALA A 363 -3.15 10.09 -11.42
CA ALA A 363 -2.70 11.12 -12.34
C ALA A 363 -2.41 12.47 -11.66
N LEU A 364 -3.23 12.83 -10.65
CA LEU A 364 -3.02 14.02 -9.83
C LEU A 364 -1.73 13.92 -9.00
N VAL A 365 -1.41 12.73 -8.47
CA VAL A 365 -0.12 12.51 -7.79
C VAL A 365 1.07 12.74 -8.72
N ILE A 366 1.00 12.23 -9.96
CA ILE A 366 2.06 12.46 -10.96
C ILE A 366 2.21 13.96 -11.25
N ALA A 367 1.09 14.71 -11.33
CA ALA A 367 1.14 16.16 -11.48
C ALA A 367 1.83 16.86 -10.30
N ILE A 368 1.57 16.39 -9.07
CA ILE A 368 2.27 16.87 -7.86
C ILE A 368 3.77 16.57 -7.95
N PHE A 369 4.17 15.39 -8.42
CA PHE A 369 5.59 15.03 -8.59
C PHE A 369 6.31 15.99 -9.55
N PHE A 370 5.74 16.21 -10.74
CA PHE A 370 6.33 17.13 -11.71
C PHE A 370 6.36 18.58 -11.21
N SER A 371 5.28 19.02 -10.53
CA SER A 371 5.20 20.36 -9.96
C SER A 371 6.24 20.55 -8.84
N CYS A 372 6.41 19.55 -7.97
CA CYS A 372 7.42 19.54 -6.92
C CYS A 372 8.83 19.62 -7.53
N PHE A 373 9.10 18.83 -8.56
CA PHE A 373 10.39 18.85 -9.25
C PHE A 373 10.69 20.20 -9.88
N ALA A 374 9.73 20.79 -10.61
CA ALA A 374 9.85 22.13 -11.19
C ALA A 374 10.08 23.20 -10.11
N PHE A 375 9.39 23.10 -8.97
CA PHE A 375 9.59 23.98 -7.82
C PHE A 375 10.99 23.85 -7.22
N ILE A 376 11.51 22.61 -7.12
CA ILE A 376 12.88 22.38 -6.66
C ILE A 376 13.88 23.03 -7.61
N LEU A 377 13.78 22.77 -8.92
CA LEU A 377 14.71 23.32 -9.91
C LEU A 377 14.71 24.86 -9.91
N SER A 378 13.54 25.48 -9.79
CA SER A 378 13.39 26.93 -9.87
C SER A 378 13.76 27.65 -8.57
N GLN A 379 13.38 27.12 -7.40
CA GLN A 379 13.44 27.87 -6.13
C GLN A 379 14.32 27.24 -5.05
N LYS A 380 14.53 25.91 -5.08
CA LYS A 380 15.19 25.18 -3.98
C LYS A 380 16.41 24.37 -4.42
N PHE A 381 16.89 24.55 -5.65
CA PHE A 381 17.94 23.74 -6.24
C PHE A 381 19.20 23.72 -5.36
N LYS A 382 19.73 24.92 -5.03
CA LYS A 382 20.91 25.06 -4.16
C LYS A 382 20.71 24.41 -2.79
N SER A 383 19.52 24.59 -2.18
CA SER A 383 19.18 24.02 -0.88
C SER A 383 19.17 22.50 -0.90
N VAL A 384 18.58 21.89 -1.94
CA VAL A 384 18.55 20.43 -2.11
C VAL A 384 19.94 19.90 -2.45
N THR A 385 20.72 20.60 -3.28
CA THR A 385 22.09 20.18 -3.59
C THR A 385 23.05 20.24 -2.42
N ALA A 386 22.79 21.10 -1.44
CA ALA A 386 23.61 21.23 -0.24
C ALA A 386 23.30 20.19 0.85
N ILE A 387 22.28 19.33 0.70
CA ILE A 387 21.94 18.31 1.70
C ILE A 387 23.06 17.28 1.80
N LYS A 388 23.68 17.19 2.99
CA LYS A 388 24.74 16.22 3.32
C LYS A 388 24.33 15.18 4.37
N THR A 389 23.31 15.48 5.16
CA THR A 389 22.80 14.58 6.21
C THR A 389 21.28 14.69 6.30
N SER A 390 20.64 13.70 6.94
CA SER A 390 19.27 13.81 7.46
C SER A 390 19.11 15.08 8.32
N PRO A 391 17.86 15.58 8.53
CA PRO A 391 17.62 16.70 9.44
C PRO A 391 18.28 16.47 10.80
N LYS A 392 19.02 17.47 11.30
CA LYS A 392 19.87 17.33 12.50
C LYS A 392 19.05 17.23 13.79
N GLU A 393 17.85 17.77 13.75
CA GLU A 393 16.82 17.72 14.77
C GLU A 393 16.29 16.29 15.01
N ASN A 394 16.35 15.42 14.00
CA ASN A 394 15.91 14.04 14.10
C ASN A 394 17.02 13.18 14.73
N LYS A 395 16.87 12.87 16.01
CA LYS A 395 17.76 11.98 16.76
C LYS A 395 17.17 10.57 16.84
N ILE A 396 18.03 9.56 16.85
CA ILE A 396 17.61 8.17 17.06
C ILE A 396 17.22 8.01 18.53
N ASP A 397 15.93 7.96 18.78
CA ASP A 397 15.34 7.65 20.07
C ASP A 397 14.09 6.78 19.85
N PHE A 398 14.25 5.48 20.12
CA PHE A 398 13.19 4.50 19.91
C PHE A 398 12.09 4.54 20.99
N THR A 399 12.30 5.28 22.09
CA THR A 399 11.30 5.43 23.16
C THR A 399 10.29 6.52 22.84
N LYS A 400 10.58 7.38 21.86
CA LYS A 400 9.72 8.51 21.48
C LYS A 400 8.29 8.08 21.13
N ILE A 401 8.12 6.95 20.45
CA ILE A 401 6.79 6.43 20.10
C ILE A 401 5.98 5.97 21.33
N GLU A 402 6.64 5.54 22.40
CA GLU A 402 6.00 5.05 23.64
C GLU A 402 5.48 6.22 24.49
N ASN A 403 6.09 7.39 24.33
CA ASN A 403 5.76 8.62 25.03
C ASN A 403 4.75 9.51 24.29
N LEU A 404 4.37 9.16 23.05
CA LEU A 404 3.33 9.87 22.30
C LEU A 404 1.95 9.32 22.74
N ASN A 405 1.12 10.19 23.31
CA ASN A 405 -0.29 9.96 23.58
C ASN A 405 -1.13 10.94 22.82
#